data_AF-A0A4D6XJ88-F1
#
_entry.id   AF-A0A4D6XJ88-F1
#
_cell.length_a   1.000
_cell.length_b   1.000
_cell.length_c   1.000
_cell.angle_alpha   90.00
_cell.angle_beta   90.00
_cell.angle_gamma   90.00
#
_symmetry.space_group_name_H-M   'P 1'
#
loop_
_entity.id
_entity.type
_entity.pdbx_description
1 polymer ?
#
loop_
_entity_poly.entity_id
_entity_poly.type
_entity_poly.pdbx_seq_one_letter_code
_entity_poly.pdbx_strand_id
1 'polypeptide(L)'
;MPWYRTGTVAITAGQTTVTGTGTSFALNARVGDAFQGPDGRWYEVTNIASATVLSILPAYQGATVSGGAYGLAPMQGYVKESADRLRQLVDQLGATFALFGGATTIEALRQNILAATRGANSDITSLSGLTTALSVAQGGTGGKTQAAARTGLGLGAAAVAAILGTVSQSGGVPTGAIIERGSNANGEYVRYADGTQICWGQRTWSTGITTSANSSFISAGGDTITWPIAFSTNTVCLTAGVGGTSTSRVTVLPYRSNSQTGTTVFQHYASVASGVDVVYNWMAIGRWFN
;
A
#
# COMPACT_ATOMS: atom_id res chain seq x y z
N MET A 1 57.94 34.35 3.36
CA MET A 1 57.60 35.27 2.25
C MET A 1 58.32 36.59 2.50
N PRO A 2 59.00 37.17 1.50
CA PRO A 2 59.71 38.43 1.68
C PRO A 2 58.71 39.58 1.88
N TRP A 3 59.03 40.52 2.78
CA TRP A 3 58.18 41.69 3.01
C TRP A 3 58.18 42.62 1.79
N TYR A 4 57.06 43.29 1.56
CA TYR A 4 56.96 44.27 0.49
C TYR A 4 57.62 45.60 0.91
N ARG A 5 58.62 46.03 0.14
CA ARG A 5 59.47 47.21 0.42
C ARG A 5 59.74 48.08 -0.81
N THR A 6 58.97 47.90 -1.89
CA THR A 6 59.22 48.61 -3.15
C THR A 6 58.72 50.06 -3.05
N GLY A 7 59.51 51.04 -3.48
CA GLY A 7 59.18 52.46 -3.39
C GLY A 7 59.48 53.07 -2.01
N THR A 8 59.01 54.30 -1.78
CA THR A 8 59.20 55.05 -0.53
C THR A 8 57.88 55.56 0.02
N VAL A 9 57.85 55.95 1.30
CA VAL A 9 56.65 56.49 1.95
C VAL A 9 56.88 57.86 2.56
N ALA A 10 55.86 58.72 2.45
CA ALA A 10 55.74 59.99 3.13
C ALA A 10 54.65 59.89 4.21
N ILE A 11 54.99 60.25 5.45
CA ILE A 11 54.10 60.20 6.61
C ILE A 11 54.39 61.41 7.49
N THR A 12 53.33 62.17 7.80
CA THR A 12 53.43 63.32 8.71
C THR A 12 53.29 62.84 10.16
N ALA A 13 54.10 63.38 11.06
CA ALA A 13 54.04 63.07 12.49
C ALA A 13 52.61 63.27 13.04
N GLY A 14 52.12 62.30 13.81
CA GLY A 14 50.78 62.32 14.39
C GLY A 14 49.64 62.06 13.40
N GLN A 15 49.92 61.77 12.12
CA GLN A 15 48.89 61.41 11.13
C GLN A 15 48.82 59.91 10.89
N THR A 16 47.66 59.45 10.43
CA THR A 16 47.41 58.03 10.09
C THR A 16 47.62 57.74 8.61
N THR A 17 47.75 58.75 7.75
CA THR A 17 47.84 58.55 6.30
C THR A 17 49.29 58.38 5.85
N VAL A 18 49.55 57.29 5.13
CA VAL A 18 50.83 56.97 4.51
C VAL A 18 50.68 57.13 3.00
N THR A 19 51.49 58.01 2.42
CA THR A 19 51.49 58.26 0.97
C THR A 19 52.77 57.69 0.36
N GLY A 20 52.63 56.70 -0.51
CA GLY A 20 53.74 56.03 -1.19
C GLY A 20 54.08 56.65 -2.54
N THR A 21 55.35 56.58 -2.91
CA THR A 21 55.86 56.88 -4.26
C THR A 21 56.49 55.62 -4.83
N GLY A 22 56.05 55.19 -6.02
CA GLY A 22 56.50 53.93 -6.63
C GLY A 22 56.05 52.68 -5.86
N THR A 23 55.03 52.81 -5.01
CA THR A 23 54.43 51.71 -4.25
C THR A 23 53.20 51.14 -4.98
N SER A 24 52.79 49.95 -4.58
CA SER A 24 51.58 49.26 -5.05
C SER A 24 50.91 48.55 -3.88
N PHE A 25 50.47 49.33 -2.90
CA PHE A 25 49.88 48.84 -1.65
C PHE A 25 48.66 47.96 -1.88
N ALA A 26 47.74 48.37 -2.76
CA ALA A 26 46.53 47.59 -3.08
C ALA A 26 46.79 46.19 -3.65
N LEU A 27 47.95 45.95 -4.27
CA LEU A 27 48.32 44.63 -4.79
C LEU A 27 49.13 43.79 -3.78
N ASN A 28 49.77 44.42 -2.80
CA ASN A 28 50.80 43.79 -1.97
C ASN A 28 50.51 43.81 -0.46
N ALA A 29 49.41 44.43 -0.04
CA ALA A 29 48.96 44.47 1.35
C ALA A 29 47.43 44.39 1.44
N ARG A 30 46.93 44.11 2.64
CA ARG A 30 45.52 44.14 3.01
C ARG A 30 45.32 44.87 4.34
N VAL A 31 44.08 45.27 4.61
CA VAL A 31 43.68 45.94 5.87
C VAL A 31 43.76 44.96 7.05
N GLY A 32 44.73 45.14 7.94
CA GLY A 32 45.10 44.24 9.04
C GLY A 32 46.55 43.76 8.96
N ASP A 33 47.26 44.02 7.86
CA ASP A 33 48.69 43.74 7.75
C ASP A 33 49.53 44.65 8.63
N ALA A 34 50.74 44.19 8.98
CA ALA A 34 51.68 45.01 9.73
C ALA A 34 52.48 45.88 8.77
N PHE A 35 52.49 47.17 9.07
CA PHE A 35 53.32 48.17 8.44
C PHE A 35 54.45 48.54 9.40
N GLN A 36 55.69 48.34 8.96
CA GLN A 36 56.86 48.91 9.62
C GLN A 36 57.16 50.28 9.02
N GLY A 37 57.02 51.33 9.83
CA GLY A 37 57.29 52.70 9.41
C GLY A 37 58.79 53.02 9.27
N PRO A 38 59.14 54.17 8.68
CA PRO A 38 60.53 54.64 8.57
C PRO A 38 61.23 54.83 9.93
N ASP A 39 60.45 55.00 10.99
CA ASP A 39 60.88 55.05 12.38
C ASP A 39 61.20 53.66 12.99
N GLY A 40 61.00 52.59 12.22
CA GLY A 40 61.21 51.20 12.63
C GLY A 40 60.09 50.61 13.48
N ARG A 41 59.04 51.38 13.81
CA ARG A 41 57.91 50.93 14.62
C ARG A 41 56.86 50.21 13.80
N TRP A 42 56.06 49.40 14.49
CA TRP A 42 55.00 48.59 13.91
C TRP A 42 53.64 49.27 14.06
N TYR A 43 52.88 49.24 12.98
CA TYR A 43 51.55 49.81 12.88
C TYR A 43 50.62 48.82 12.16
N GLU A 44 49.34 48.85 12.50
CA GLU A 44 48.29 48.10 11.81
C GLU A 44 47.79 48.91 10.61
N VAL A 45 47.75 48.32 9.41
CA VAL A 45 47.12 48.94 8.24
C VAL A 45 45.60 48.90 8.40
N THR A 46 44.92 50.03 8.51
CA THR A 46 43.47 50.10 8.76
C THR A 46 42.63 50.38 7.51
N ASN A 47 43.25 50.90 6.45
CA ASN A 47 42.61 51.11 5.16
C ASN A 47 43.65 51.11 4.05
N ILE A 48 43.29 50.66 2.86
CA ILE A 48 44.12 50.82 1.65
C ILE A 48 43.26 51.55 0.63
N ALA A 49 43.49 52.86 0.50
CA ALA A 49 42.70 53.72 -0.36
C ALA A 49 43.09 53.58 -1.85
N SER A 50 44.36 53.25 -2.13
CA SER A 50 44.86 53.06 -3.50
C SER A 50 46.18 52.30 -3.53
N ALA A 51 46.77 52.16 -4.72
CA ALA A 51 48.14 51.66 -4.89
C ALA A 51 49.19 52.50 -4.12
N THR A 52 48.91 53.78 -3.84
CA THR A 52 49.85 54.71 -3.24
C THR A 52 49.39 55.30 -1.91
N VAL A 53 48.19 54.98 -1.41
CA VAL A 53 47.70 55.54 -0.15
C VAL A 53 47.14 54.44 0.73
N LEU A 54 47.65 54.35 1.96
CA LEU A 54 47.10 53.51 3.02
C LEU A 54 46.99 54.29 4.33
N SER A 55 46.21 53.77 5.27
CA SER A 55 46.05 54.33 6.61
C SER A 55 46.58 53.35 7.66
N ILE A 56 47.15 53.87 8.74
CA ILE A 56 47.75 53.10 9.84
C ILE A 56 47.17 53.47 11.20
N LEU A 57 47.22 52.54 12.16
CA LEU A 57 46.90 52.73 13.57
C LEU A 57 47.98 52.08 14.46
N PRO A 58 48.41 52.71 15.56
CA PRO A 58 48.14 54.10 15.96
C PRO A 58 48.71 55.12 14.95
N ALA A 59 48.38 56.40 15.11
CA ALA A 59 48.94 57.45 14.27
C ALA A 59 50.48 57.48 14.35
N TYR A 60 51.14 57.88 13.27
CA TYR A 60 52.59 57.78 13.12
C TYR A 60 53.33 58.52 14.23
N GLN A 61 54.19 57.80 14.95
CA GLN A 61 54.85 58.26 16.17
C GLN A 61 56.26 58.80 15.92
N GLY A 62 56.78 58.64 14.70
CA GLY A 62 58.06 59.19 14.27
C GLY A 62 57.96 60.66 13.82
N ALA A 63 59.12 61.27 13.56
CA ALA A 63 59.19 62.59 12.93
C ALA A 63 58.67 62.53 11.49
N THR A 64 58.11 63.64 10.97
CA THR A 64 57.62 63.73 9.58
C THR A 64 58.71 63.35 8.58
N VAL A 65 58.38 62.42 7.67
CA VAL A 65 59.28 61.93 6.62
C VAL A 65 58.60 62.08 5.26
N SER A 66 59.34 62.52 4.24
CA SER A 66 58.85 62.72 2.86
C SER A 66 59.37 61.70 1.83
N GLY A 67 59.97 60.59 2.28
CA GLY A 67 60.52 59.55 1.41
C GLY A 67 61.29 58.45 2.16
N GLY A 68 60.68 57.86 3.18
CA GLY A 68 61.30 56.85 4.05
C GLY A 68 61.20 55.43 3.52
N ALA A 69 62.09 54.56 3.99
CA ALA A 69 61.97 53.11 3.83
C ALA A 69 60.82 52.58 4.70
N TYR A 70 60.21 51.49 4.26
CA TYR A 70 59.12 50.83 4.99
C TYR A 70 59.15 49.32 4.75
N GLY A 71 58.33 48.59 5.49
CA GLY A 71 58.04 47.19 5.19
C GLY A 71 56.58 46.86 5.42
N LEU A 72 55.99 46.07 4.54
CA LEU A 72 54.65 45.50 4.71
C LEU A 72 54.77 43.97 4.87
N ALA A 73 54.17 43.45 5.94
CA ALA A 73 54.20 42.04 6.30
C ALA A 73 52.78 41.53 6.56
N PRO A 74 52.34 40.44 5.90
CA PRO A 74 51.05 39.83 6.17
C PRO A 74 50.93 39.35 7.62
N MET A 75 49.85 39.72 8.31
CA MET A 75 49.56 39.22 9.67
C MET A 75 48.72 37.93 9.60
N GLN A 76 48.99 36.96 10.48
CA GLN A 76 48.38 35.62 10.45
C GLN A 76 46.85 35.58 10.71
N GLY A 77 46.20 36.71 11.01
CA GLY A 77 44.76 36.79 11.27
C GLY A 77 43.89 36.28 10.13
N TYR A 78 44.29 36.45 8.86
CA TYR A 78 43.50 35.97 7.72
C TYR A 78 43.54 34.45 7.54
N VAL A 79 44.67 33.83 7.87
CA VAL A 79 44.79 32.36 7.87
C VAL A 79 43.91 31.79 8.98
N LYS A 80 43.79 32.52 10.10
CA LYS A 80 42.88 32.16 11.18
C LYS A 80 41.41 32.25 10.77
N GLU A 81 40.94 33.37 10.21
CA GLU A 81 39.53 33.51 9.82
C GLU A 81 39.14 32.50 8.73
N SER A 82 40.00 32.29 7.73
CA SER A 82 39.74 31.27 6.68
C SER A 82 39.75 29.85 7.25
N ALA A 83 40.67 29.53 8.16
CA ALA A 83 40.67 28.25 8.86
C ALA A 83 39.44 28.08 9.77
N ASP A 84 38.98 29.15 10.40
CA ASP A 84 37.79 29.13 11.26
C ASP A 84 36.51 28.96 10.42
N ARG A 85 36.40 29.63 9.26
CA ARG A 85 35.31 29.41 8.30
C ARG A 85 35.32 27.99 7.72
N LEU A 86 36.49 27.45 7.41
CA LEU A 86 36.61 26.06 6.94
C LEU A 86 36.25 25.07 8.04
N ARG A 87 36.71 25.31 9.28
CA ARG A 87 36.35 24.50 10.45
C ARG A 87 34.84 24.54 10.69
N GLN A 88 34.23 25.72 10.62
CA GLN A 88 32.78 25.87 10.73
C GLN A 88 32.02 25.06 9.68
N LEU A 89 32.51 25.03 8.43
CA LEU A 89 31.91 24.19 7.38
C LEU A 89 32.06 22.70 7.67
N VAL A 90 33.23 22.27 8.17
CA VAL A 90 33.45 20.87 8.58
C VAL A 90 32.54 20.49 9.75
N ASP A 91 32.38 21.37 10.74
CA ASP A 91 31.52 21.13 11.90
C ASP A 91 30.03 21.05 11.49
N GLN A 92 29.61 21.86 10.52
CA GLN A 92 28.21 21.88 10.05
C GLN A 92 27.87 20.74 9.09
N LEU A 93 28.79 20.35 8.20
CA LEU A 93 28.50 19.43 7.09
C LEU A 93 29.21 18.08 7.17
N GLY A 94 30.28 17.96 7.95
CA GLY A 94 31.11 16.76 8.01
C GLY A 94 30.32 15.51 8.42
N ALA A 95 29.49 15.63 9.47
CA ALA A 95 28.62 14.54 9.91
C ALA A 95 27.52 14.23 8.87
N THR A 96 26.97 15.25 8.22
CA THR A 96 25.93 15.10 7.18
C THR A 96 26.47 14.36 5.95
N PHE A 97 27.72 14.62 5.54
CA PHE A 97 28.33 13.89 4.42
C PHE A 97 28.60 12.42 4.73
N ALA A 98 28.83 12.07 6.00
CA ALA A 98 28.95 10.67 6.40
C ALA A 98 27.64 9.90 6.18
N LEU A 99 26.48 10.55 6.29
CA LEU A 99 25.16 9.94 6.04
C LEU A 99 24.95 9.54 4.58
N PHE A 100 25.72 10.09 3.63
CA PHE A 100 25.70 9.68 2.22
C PHE A 100 26.53 8.42 1.93
N GLY A 101 26.88 7.64 2.97
CA GLY A 101 27.53 6.34 2.83
C GLY A 101 28.98 6.42 2.36
N GLY A 102 29.67 7.54 2.63
CA GLY A 102 31.11 7.68 2.35
C GLY A 102 31.48 7.67 0.86
N ALA A 103 30.57 8.08 -0.02
CA ALA A 103 30.81 8.12 -1.45
C ALA A 103 32.01 9.03 -1.82
N THR A 104 33.00 8.47 -2.51
CA THR A 104 34.20 9.19 -3.00
C THR A 104 34.09 9.60 -4.48
N THR A 105 33.02 9.19 -5.16
CA THR A 105 32.73 9.53 -6.55
C THR A 105 31.29 9.99 -6.71
N ILE A 106 31.03 10.82 -7.73
CA ILE A 106 29.67 11.26 -8.09
C ILE A 106 28.78 10.04 -8.37
N GLU A 107 29.33 9.00 -8.98
CA GLU A 107 28.60 7.77 -9.28
C GLU A 107 28.16 7.07 -7.99
N ALA A 108 29.09 6.81 -7.06
CA ALA A 108 28.75 6.20 -5.76
C ALA A 108 27.74 7.04 -4.97
N LEU A 109 27.84 8.38 -5.03
CA LEU A 109 26.87 9.25 -4.36
C LEU A 109 25.47 9.08 -4.94
N ARG A 110 25.34 9.08 -6.27
CA ARG A 110 24.05 8.83 -6.95
C ARG A 110 23.50 7.45 -6.60
N GLN A 111 24.36 6.46 -6.48
CA GLN A 111 23.95 5.10 -6.12
C GLN A 111 23.27 5.08 -4.74
N ASN A 112 23.88 5.77 -3.77
CA ASN A 112 23.41 5.82 -2.39
C ASN A 112 22.10 6.62 -2.23
N ILE A 113 22.00 7.80 -2.87
CA ILE A 113 20.87 8.72 -2.63
C ILE A 113 19.67 8.51 -3.58
N LEU A 114 19.85 7.78 -4.69
CA LEU A 114 18.79 7.50 -5.68
C LEU A 114 18.43 6.00 -5.74
N ALA A 115 18.69 5.24 -4.67
CA ALA A 115 18.43 3.80 -4.63
C ALA A 115 16.96 3.47 -4.98
N ALA A 116 16.01 4.24 -4.44
CA ALA A 116 14.58 4.01 -4.66
C ALA A 116 14.14 4.19 -6.13
N THR A 117 14.59 5.25 -6.80
CA THR A 117 14.29 5.50 -8.22
C THR A 117 14.83 4.40 -9.12
N ARG A 118 15.91 3.72 -8.70
CA ARG A 118 16.57 2.66 -9.47
C ARG A 118 16.08 1.26 -9.10
N GLY A 119 15.09 1.15 -8.20
CA GLY A 119 14.52 -0.12 -7.76
C GLY A 119 15.40 -0.91 -6.79
N ALA A 120 16.50 -0.33 -6.29
CA ALA A 120 17.36 -0.93 -5.29
C ALA A 120 16.76 -0.73 -3.88
N ASN A 121 15.64 -1.39 -3.62
CA ASN A 121 14.85 -1.25 -2.38
C ASN A 121 14.91 -2.51 -1.50
N SER A 122 15.82 -3.44 -1.77
CA SER A 122 15.88 -4.75 -1.10
C SER A 122 16.24 -4.69 0.38
N ASP A 123 16.82 -3.58 0.82
CA ASP A 123 17.20 -3.28 2.21
C ASP A 123 16.05 -2.63 3.03
N ILE A 124 14.96 -2.21 2.37
CA ILE A 124 13.77 -1.69 3.06
C ILE A 124 13.01 -2.85 3.69
N THR A 125 13.10 -2.97 5.01
CA THR A 125 12.42 -4.03 5.78
C THR A 125 11.00 -3.65 6.22
N SER A 126 10.68 -2.35 6.28
CA SER A 126 9.34 -1.86 6.61
C SER A 126 9.10 -0.43 6.11
N LEU A 127 7.83 -0.11 5.86
CA LEU A 127 7.35 1.23 5.50
C LEU A 127 6.26 1.65 6.49
N SER A 128 6.61 2.43 7.51
CA SER A 128 5.66 2.94 8.52
C SER A 128 5.12 4.32 8.12
N GLY A 129 3.88 4.64 8.54
CA GLY A 129 3.31 5.98 8.37
C GLY A 129 2.74 6.32 6.98
N LEU A 130 2.51 5.33 6.10
CA LEU A 130 1.89 5.55 4.79
C LEU A 130 0.48 6.16 4.91
N THR A 131 0.33 7.42 4.49
CA THR A 131 -0.96 8.13 4.41
C THR A 131 -1.61 8.02 3.03
N THR A 132 -0.97 7.35 2.07
CA THR A 132 -1.51 7.02 0.74
C THR A 132 -1.24 5.53 0.48
N ALA A 133 -2.26 4.81 0.00
CA ALA A 133 -2.09 3.39 -0.30
C ALA A 133 -1.23 3.23 -1.56
N LEU A 134 -0.39 2.19 -1.58
CA LEU A 134 0.37 1.83 -2.77
C LEU A 134 -0.58 1.23 -3.81
N SER A 135 -0.54 1.73 -5.05
CA SER A 135 -1.40 1.24 -6.11
C SER A 135 -1.05 -0.21 -6.50
N VAL A 136 -1.97 -0.90 -7.18
CA VAL A 136 -1.72 -2.26 -7.66
C VAL A 136 -0.58 -2.30 -8.68
N ALA A 137 -0.48 -1.30 -9.56
CA ALA A 137 0.63 -1.19 -10.51
C ALA A 137 2.00 -1.04 -9.83
N GLN A 138 2.03 -0.56 -8.57
CA GLN A 138 3.23 -0.43 -7.76
C GLN A 138 3.45 -1.65 -6.83
N GLY A 139 2.65 -2.72 -6.97
CA GLY A 139 2.75 -3.93 -6.13
C GLY A 139 1.98 -3.87 -4.81
N GLY A 140 1.16 -2.84 -4.59
CA GLY A 140 0.26 -2.74 -3.44
C GLY A 140 -1.13 -3.31 -3.69
N THR A 141 -2.07 -3.01 -2.79
CA THR A 141 -3.49 -3.39 -2.93
C THR A 141 -4.40 -2.24 -3.36
N GLY A 142 -3.89 -1.01 -3.45
CA GLY A 142 -4.65 0.18 -3.81
C GLY A 142 -5.59 0.71 -2.72
N GLY A 143 -5.66 0.09 -1.53
CA GLY A 143 -6.58 0.49 -0.47
C GLY A 143 -5.97 0.52 0.92
N LYS A 144 -6.48 1.40 1.78
CA LYS A 144 -6.12 1.48 3.22
C LYS A 144 -7.03 0.66 4.14
N THR A 145 -8.14 0.17 3.59
CA THR A 145 -9.11 -0.66 4.30
C THR A 145 -9.25 -1.98 3.55
N GLN A 146 -9.75 -3.01 4.22
CA GLN A 146 -9.97 -4.31 3.57
C GLN A 146 -10.91 -4.19 2.36
N ALA A 147 -11.96 -3.36 2.44
CA ALA A 147 -12.91 -3.14 1.34
C ALA A 147 -12.25 -2.45 0.13
N ALA A 148 -11.47 -1.39 0.37
CA ALA A 148 -10.75 -0.70 -0.69
C ALA A 148 -9.65 -1.58 -1.30
N ALA A 149 -8.95 -2.38 -0.49
CA ALA A 149 -7.94 -3.32 -0.96
C ALA A 149 -8.54 -4.42 -1.86
N ARG A 150 -9.69 -5.00 -1.48
CA ARG A 150 -10.43 -5.94 -2.32
C ARG A 150 -10.85 -5.31 -3.64
N THR A 151 -11.33 -4.06 -3.59
CA THR A 151 -11.71 -3.30 -4.80
C THR A 151 -10.51 -3.07 -5.71
N GLY A 152 -9.37 -2.66 -5.15
CA GLY A 152 -8.13 -2.45 -5.93
C GLY A 152 -7.65 -3.73 -6.59
N LEU A 153 -7.75 -4.88 -5.91
CA LEU A 153 -7.41 -6.19 -6.45
C LEU A 153 -8.46 -6.77 -7.41
N GLY A 154 -9.60 -6.10 -7.63
CA GLY A 154 -10.68 -6.60 -8.50
C GLY A 154 -11.50 -7.75 -7.92
N LEU A 155 -11.52 -7.92 -6.60
CA LEU A 155 -12.25 -8.98 -5.92
C LEU A 155 -13.75 -8.62 -5.79
N GLY A 156 -14.62 -9.52 -6.25
CA GLY A 156 -16.07 -9.37 -6.16
C GLY A 156 -16.67 -9.80 -4.80
N ALA A 157 -18.00 -9.74 -4.69
CA ALA A 157 -18.73 -10.05 -3.45
C ALA A 157 -18.51 -11.49 -2.94
N ALA A 158 -18.24 -12.44 -3.83
CA ALA A 158 -17.91 -13.82 -3.44
C ALA A 158 -16.67 -13.92 -2.53
N ALA A 159 -15.74 -12.96 -2.61
CA ALA A 159 -14.54 -12.94 -1.77
C ALA A 159 -14.81 -12.65 -0.29
N VAL A 160 -16.02 -12.20 0.06
CA VAL A 160 -16.44 -11.91 1.44
C VAL A 160 -17.62 -12.75 1.90
N ALA A 161 -18.28 -13.48 0.99
CA ALA A 161 -19.43 -14.30 1.33
C ALA A 161 -19.01 -15.52 2.16
N ALA A 162 -19.80 -15.86 3.18
CA ALA A 162 -19.63 -17.12 3.89
C ALA A 162 -19.91 -18.28 2.92
N ILE A 163 -19.11 -19.33 2.96
CA ILE A 163 -19.32 -20.51 2.10
C ILE A 163 -20.60 -21.24 2.51
N LEU A 164 -20.76 -21.51 3.82
CA LEU A 164 -21.90 -22.22 4.40
C LEU A 164 -22.61 -21.31 5.42
N GLY A 165 -23.94 -21.23 5.32
CA GLY A 165 -24.79 -20.46 6.22
C GLY A 165 -26.16 -20.22 5.60
N THR A 166 -26.95 -19.30 6.17
CA THR A 166 -28.23 -18.92 5.55
C THR A 166 -27.98 -18.22 4.21
N VAL A 167 -28.56 -18.77 3.15
CA VAL A 167 -28.55 -18.16 1.82
C VAL A 167 -29.72 -17.18 1.76
N SER A 168 -29.45 -15.96 1.30
CA SER A 168 -30.45 -14.89 1.17
C SER A 168 -30.17 -14.04 -0.07
N GLN A 169 -31.18 -13.33 -0.54
CA GLN A 169 -31.11 -12.45 -1.70
C GLN A 169 -32.01 -11.24 -1.52
N SER A 170 -31.67 -10.16 -2.22
CA SER A 170 -32.52 -8.98 -2.38
C SER A 170 -32.51 -8.55 -3.85
N GLY A 171 -33.68 -8.50 -4.48
CA GLY A 171 -33.81 -8.08 -5.88
C GLY A 171 -33.04 -8.96 -6.88
N GLY A 172 -32.91 -10.25 -6.61
CA GLY A 172 -32.15 -11.22 -7.39
C GLY A 172 -30.65 -11.27 -7.08
N VAL A 173 -30.16 -10.39 -6.19
CA VAL A 173 -28.74 -10.31 -5.83
C VAL A 173 -28.49 -11.10 -4.54
N PRO A 174 -27.56 -12.07 -4.52
CA PRO A 174 -27.22 -12.80 -3.31
C PRO A 174 -26.60 -11.90 -2.24
N THR A 175 -27.13 -11.98 -1.02
CA THR A 175 -26.70 -11.18 0.15
C THR A 175 -26.20 -12.04 1.32
N GLY A 176 -26.45 -13.35 1.27
CA GLY A 176 -26.12 -14.30 2.33
C GLY A 176 -24.91 -15.19 2.01
N ALA A 177 -24.91 -16.39 2.57
CA ALA A 177 -23.91 -17.42 2.25
C ALA A 177 -24.05 -17.95 0.81
N ILE A 178 -23.04 -18.68 0.34
CA ILE A 178 -23.06 -19.33 -0.98
C ILE A 178 -23.94 -20.58 -0.97
N ILE A 179 -23.88 -21.36 0.12
CA ILE A 179 -24.57 -22.63 0.28
C ILE A 179 -25.29 -22.65 1.63
N GLU A 180 -26.54 -23.11 1.65
CA GLU A 180 -27.30 -23.45 2.85
C GLU A 180 -27.64 -24.93 2.79
N ARG A 181 -27.44 -25.66 3.89
CA ARG A 181 -27.81 -27.07 4.03
C ARG A 181 -28.72 -27.21 5.23
N GLY A 182 -29.75 -28.04 5.10
CA GLY A 182 -30.58 -28.40 6.23
C GLY A 182 -31.29 -29.73 6.04
N SER A 183 -31.84 -30.21 7.15
CA SER A 183 -32.58 -31.46 7.22
C SER A 183 -33.71 -31.30 8.24
N ASN A 184 -34.86 -31.89 7.96
CA ASN A 184 -35.95 -32.02 8.91
C ASN A 184 -36.70 -33.34 8.69
N ALA A 185 -37.82 -33.54 9.37
CA ALA A 185 -38.62 -34.77 9.25
C ALA A 185 -39.13 -35.05 7.82
N ASN A 186 -39.15 -34.03 6.95
CA ASN A 186 -39.61 -34.15 5.57
C ASN A 186 -38.47 -34.40 4.57
N GLY A 187 -37.20 -34.46 5.01
CA GLY A 187 -36.06 -34.73 4.14
C GLY A 187 -34.92 -33.73 4.31
N GLU A 188 -34.05 -33.68 3.32
CA GLU A 188 -32.86 -32.83 3.26
C GLU A 188 -32.98 -31.80 2.13
N TYR A 189 -32.27 -30.68 2.27
CA TYR A 189 -32.20 -29.66 1.22
C TYR A 189 -30.82 -29.01 1.12
N VAL A 190 -30.58 -28.42 -0.07
CA VAL A 190 -29.55 -27.42 -0.29
C VAL A 190 -30.16 -26.22 -1.01
N ARG A 191 -29.79 -25.00 -0.57
CA ARG A 191 -29.96 -23.78 -1.35
C ARG A 191 -28.62 -23.26 -1.79
N TYR A 192 -28.58 -22.75 -3.00
CA TYR A 192 -27.42 -22.08 -3.58
C TYR A 192 -27.75 -20.61 -3.81
N ALA A 193 -26.73 -19.75 -3.65
CA ALA A 193 -26.84 -18.32 -3.88
C ALA A 193 -27.37 -17.95 -5.29
N ASP A 194 -27.14 -18.80 -6.29
CA ASP A 194 -27.65 -18.61 -7.65
C ASP A 194 -29.18 -18.73 -7.79
N GLY A 195 -29.87 -19.18 -6.74
CA GLY A 195 -31.31 -19.44 -6.71
C GLY A 195 -31.71 -20.89 -6.85
N THR A 196 -30.76 -21.79 -7.10
CA THR A 196 -31.02 -23.23 -7.18
C THR A 196 -31.36 -23.78 -5.80
N GLN A 197 -32.43 -24.57 -5.73
CA GLN A 197 -32.82 -25.34 -4.55
C GLN A 197 -32.98 -26.80 -4.94
N ILE A 198 -32.46 -27.69 -4.11
CA ILE A 198 -32.63 -29.13 -4.28
C ILE A 198 -33.16 -29.68 -2.95
N CYS A 199 -34.24 -30.44 -3.01
CA CYS A 199 -34.82 -31.18 -1.89
C CYS A 199 -34.78 -32.67 -2.22
N TRP A 200 -34.45 -33.51 -1.25
CA TRP A 200 -34.47 -34.97 -1.43
C TRP A 200 -34.80 -35.68 -0.12
N GLY A 201 -35.20 -36.94 -0.24
CA GLY A 201 -35.49 -37.76 0.93
C GLY A 201 -35.95 -39.16 0.54
N GLN A 202 -36.24 -39.96 1.57
CA GLN A 202 -36.81 -41.30 1.46
C GLN A 202 -38.20 -41.31 2.09
N ARG A 203 -39.11 -42.09 1.52
CA ARG A 203 -40.48 -42.26 2.00
C ARG A 203 -40.88 -43.74 1.94
N THR A 204 -41.69 -44.16 2.90
CA THR A 204 -42.35 -45.47 2.89
C THR A 204 -43.85 -45.28 2.70
N TRP A 205 -44.41 -45.94 1.69
CA TRP A 205 -45.85 -46.01 1.46
C TRP A 205 -46.39 -47.35 1.96
N SER A 206 -47.31 -47.31 2.95
CA SER A 206 -47.82 -48.50 3.65
C SER A 206 -49.31 -48.79 3.43
N THR A 207 -49.98 -48.02 2.57
CA THR A 207 -51.43 -48.19 2.31
C THR A 207 -51.71 -49.25 1.23
N GLY A 208 -50.66 -49.79 0.59
CA GLY A 208 -50.77 -50.76 -0.49
C GLY A 208 -51.14 -50.16 -1.85
N ILE A 209 -51.05 -50.99 -2.88
CA ILE A 209 -51.35 -50.71 -4.29
C ILE A 209 -52.34 -51.78 -4.74
N THR A 210 -53.63 -51.57 -4.47
CA THR A 210 -54.68 -52.59 -4.63
C THR A 210 -55.86 -52.13 -5.49
N THR A 211 -55.91 -50.86 -5.88
CA THR A 211 -57.00 -50.33 -6.72
C THR A 211 -56.78 -50.73 -8.16
N SER A 212 -57.72 -51.48 -8.76
CA SER A 212 -57.62 -51.90 -10.16
C SER A 212 -57.68 -50.70 -11.11
N ALA A 213 -56.73 -50.60 -12.04
CA ALA A 213 -56.68 -49.61 -13.09
C ALA A 213 -56.31 -50.30 -14.42
N ASN A 214 -57.34 -50.71 -15.18
CA ASN A 214 -57.19 -51.52 -16.39
C ASN A 214 -56.33 -52.78 -16.11
N SER A 215 -55.21 -52.94 -16.83
CA SER A 215 -54.27 -54.06 -16.68
C SER A 215 -53.19 -53.82 -15.60
N SER A 216 -53.40 -52.88 -14.70
CA SER A 216 -52.46 -52.50 -13.63
C SER A 216 -53.19 -52.23 -12.32
N PHE A 217 -52.43 -52.02 -11.25
CA PHE A 217 -52.94 -51.57 -9.96
C PHE A 217 -52.32 -50.22 -9.59
N ILE A 218 -53.11 -49.36 -8.97
CA ILE A 218 -52.69 -48.07 -8.45
C ILE A 218 -52.93 -47.99 -6.94
N SER A 219 -52.22 -47.06 -6.29
CA SER A 219 -52.56 -46.65 -4.93
C SER A 219 -53.97 -46.06 -4.89
N ALA A 220 -54.74 -46.38 -3.84
CA ALA A 220 -56.11 -45.90 -3.65
C ALA A 220 -56.21 -44.37 -3.49
N GLY A 221 -55.10 -43.74 -3.07
CA GLY A 221 -54.93 -42.30 -2.98
C GLY A 221 -53.53 -41.88 -3.43
N GLY A 222 -53.31 -40.58 -3.51
CA GLY A 222 -52.00 -40.01 -3.77
C GLY A 222 -51.15 -39.92 -2.51
N ASP A 223 -49.85 -40.18 -2.65
CA ASP A 223 -48.86 -40.07 -1.59
C ASP A 223 -48.29 -38.66 -1.55
N THR A 224 -48.79 -37.83 -0.63
CA THR A 224 -48.37 -36.44 -0.50
C THR A 224 -47.05 -36.34 0.26
N ILE A 225 -46.06 -35.73 -0.39
CA ILE A 225 -44.79 -35.33 0.22
C ILE A 225 -44.81 -33.84 0.46
N THR A 226 -44.42 -33.42 1.66
CA THR A 226 -44.11 -32.04 1.99
C THR A 226 -42.62 -31.81 1.75
N TRP A 227 -42.25 -30.71 1.09
CA TRP A 227 -40.84 -30.38 0.93
C TRP A 227 -40.22 -29.98 2.27
N PRO A 228 -38.96 -30.34 2.55
CA PRO A 228 -38.26 -29.86 3.74
C PRO A 228 -38.14 -28.34 3.74
N ILE A 229 -38.16 -27.70 2.57
CA ILE A 229 -38.26 -26.26 2.41
C ILE A 229 -38.98 -25.93 1.09
N ALA A 230 -39.80 -24.88 1.08
CA ALA A 230 -40.62 -24.52 -0.08
C ALA A 230 -39.79 -23.94 -1.24
N PHE A 231 -40.18 -24.24 -2.48
CA PHE A 231 -39.71 -23.60 -3.72
C PHE A 231 -40.46 -22.29 -3.99
N SER A 232 -39.90 -21.40 -4.82
CA SER A 232 -40.55 -20.15 -5.23
C SER A 232 -41.64 -20.35 -6.28
N THR A 233 -41.58 -21.44 -7.03
CA THR A 233 -42.51 -21.79 -8.10
C THR A 233 -42.90 -23.27 -8.05
N ASN A 234 -43.98 -23.64 -8.73
CA ASN A 234 -44.43 -25.01 -8.88
C ASN A 234 -43.70 -25.80 -9.99
N THR A 235 -42.91 -25.12 -10.82
CA THR A 235 -42.11 -25.71 -11.90
C THR A 235 -40.82 -26.32 -11.32
N VAL A 236 -40.97 -27.49 -10.71
CA VAL A 236 -39.88 -28.26 -10.10
C VAL A 236 -39.63 -29.51 -10.94
N CYS A 237 -38.37 -29.77 -11.27
CA CYS A 237 -37.97 -31.03 -11.89
C CYS A 237 -37.98 -32.12 -10.81
N LEU A 238 -38.80 -33.16 -11.01
CA LEU A 238 -39.07 -34.17 -10.01
C LEU A 238 -38.69 -35.56 -10.54
N THR A 239 -37.97 -36.32 -9.71
CA THR A 239 -37.70 -37.73 -9.95
C THR A 239 -37.94 -38.53 -8.68
N ALA A 240 -38.43 -39.75 -8.83
CA ALA A 240 -38.54 -40.73 -7.76
C ALA A 240 -38.11 -42.10 -8.28
N GLY A 241 -37.44 -42.86 -7.42
CA GLY A 241 -36.98 -44.21 -7.70
C GLY A 241 -37.24 -45.11 -6.52
N VAL A 242 -37.80 -46.29 -6.77
CA VAL A 242 -38.02 -47.31 -5.73
C VAL A 242 -36.66 -47.78 -5.22
N GLY A 243 -36.44 -47.64 -3.91
CA GLY A 243 -35.17 -47.94 -3.24
C GLY A 243 -35.41 -48.94 -2.12
N GLY A 244 -35.49 -50.24 -2.45
CA GLY A 244 -35.66 -51.31 -1.46
C GLY A 244 -36.78 -52.31 -1.79
N THR A 245 -37.05 -53.21 -0.82
CA THR A 245 -37.92 -54.41 -0.91
C THR A 245 -39.35 -54.12 -1.34
N SER A 246 -39.58 -54.00 -2.64
CA SER A 246 -40.92 -54.21 -3.22
C SER A 246 -41.01 -55.66 -3.68
N THR A 247 -41.97 -56.43 -3.15
CA THR A 247 -42.28 -57.79 -3.65
C THR A 247 -42.91 -57.77 -5.05
N SER A 248 -43.19 -56.58 -5.60
CA SER A 248 -43.87 -56.32 -6.87
C SER A 248 -43.06 -55.36 -7.75
N ARG A 249 -43.28 -55.39 -9.07
CA ARG A 249 -42.72 -54.41 -10.02
C ARG A 249 -43.45 -53.07 -9.84
N VAL A 250 -42.94 -52.22 -8.95
CA VAL A 250 -43.54 -50.93 -8.60
C VAL A 250 -42.86 -49.80 -9.36
N THR A 251 -43.64 -48.81 -9.79
CA THR A 251 -43.15 -47.54 -10.33
C THR A 251 -43.86 -46.40 -9.60
N VAL A 252 -43.11 -45.36 -9.25
CA VAL A 252 -43.60 -44.17 -8.54
C VAL A 252 -43.48 -42.99 -9.49
N LEU A 253 -44.60 -42.34 -9.79
CA LEU A 253 -44.65 -41.20 -10.71
C LEU A 253 -45.38 -40.02 -10.07
N PRO A 254 -45.03 -38.78 -10.44
CA PRO A 254 -45.79 -37.60 -10.00
C PRO A 254 -47.27 -37.74 -10.39
N TYR A 255 -48.17 -37.52 -9.43
CA TYR A 255 -49.62 -37.59 -9.64
C TYR A 255 -50.12 -36.30 -10.29
N ARG A 256 -50.63 -36.38 -11.52
CA ARG A 256 -51.36 -35.29 -12.21
C ARG A 256 -50.69 -33.91 -12.11
N SER A 257 -49.38 -33.80 -12.35
CA SER A 257 -48.62 -32.54 -12.37
C SER A 257 -48.97 -31.55 -11.25
N ASN A 258 -49.14 -32.04 -10.01
CA ASN A 258 -49.65 -31.24 -8.91
C ASN A 258 -48.57 -30.73 -7.94
N SER A 259 -47.32 -30.62 -8.42
CA SER A 259 -46.25 -29.96 -7.68
C SER A 259 -46.71 -28.57 -7.28
N GLN A 260 -46.64 -28.30 -5.98
CA GLN A 260 -46.85 -26.98 -5.38
C GLN A 260 -45.52 -26.50 -4.81
N THR A 261 -45.47 -25.24 -4.44
CA THR A 261 -44.28 -24.64 -3.80
C THR A 261 -43.88 -25.38 -2.52
N GLY A 262 -44.82 -25.97 -1.79
CA GLY A 262 -44.56 -26.68 -0.51
C GLY A 262 -44.75 -28.19 -0.52
N THR A 263 -45.40 -28.76 -1.54
CA THR A 263 -45.75 -30.19 -1.57
C THR A 263 -45.73 -30.76 -3.00
N THR A 264 -45.70 -32.08 -3.11
CA THR A 264 -46.08 -32.81 -4.34
C THR A 264 -46.85 -34.05 -3.95
N VAL A 265 -47.50 -34.69 -4.92
CA VAL A 265 -48.15 -35.99 -4.69
C VAL A 265 -47.59 -36.98 -5.69
N PHE A 266 -47.27 -38.17 -5.21
CA PHE A 266 -46.91 -39.30 -6.04
C PHE A 266 -48.06 -40.29 -6.16
N GLN A 267 -48.11 -41.00 -7.28
CA GLN A 267 -48.96 -42.17 -7.46
C GLN A 267 -48.08 -43.39 -7.68
N HIS A 268 -48.46 -44.47 -7.00
CA HIS A 268 -47.77 -45.75 -7.05
C HIS A 268 -48.49 -46.67 -8.02
N TYR A 269 -47.75 -47.34 -8.89
CA TYR A 269 -48.24 -48.27 -9.90
C TYR A 269 -47.59 -49.63 -9.70
N ALA A 270 -48.36 -50.71 -9.83
CA ALA A 270 -47.85 -52.07 -9.78
C ALA A 270 -48.50 -52.96 -10.85
N SER A 271 -47.74 -53.96 -11.33
CA SER A 271 -48.26 -54.98 -12.25
C SER A 271 -49.17 -56.00 -11.58
N VAL A 272 -49.15 -56.07 -10.24
CA VAL A 272 -49.94 -56.97 -9.41
C VAL A 272 -50.40 -56.23 -8.15
N ALA A 273 -51.57 -56.57 -7.62
CA ALA A 273 -52.04 -56.01 -6.36
C ALA A 273 -51.10 -56.40 -5.22
N SER A 274 -50.71 -55.43 -4.39
CA SER A 274 -49.81 -55.66 -3.27
C SER A 274 -50.18 -54.81 -2.06
N GLY A 275 -50.15 -55.43 -0.87
CA GLY A 275 -50.27 -54.73 0.42
C GLY A 275 -48.92 -54.47 1.08
N VAL A 276 -47.81 -54.73 0.39
CA VAL A 276 -46.45 -54.58 0.94
C VAL A 276 -46.01 -53.12 0.89
N ASP A 277 -45.26 -52.70 1.90
CA ASP A 277 -44.63 -51.38 1.96
C ASP A 277 -43.75 -51.10 0.75
N VAL A 278 -43.87 -49.90 0.19
CA VAL A 278 -43.01 -49.41 -0.88
C VAL A 278 -42.08 -48.33 -0.34
N VAL A 279 -40.78 -48.62 -0.32
CA VAL A 279 -39.74 -47.64 0.03
C VAL A 279 -39.21 -47.01 -1.25
N TYR A 280 -39.22 -45.68 -1.33
CA TYR A 280 -38.72 -44.95 -2.48
C TYR A 280 -37.95 -43.71 -2.06
N ASN A 281 -36.99 -43.34 -2.90
CA ASN A 281 -36.24 -42.10 -2.81
C ASN A 281 -36.79 -41.10 -3.81
N TRP A 282 -36.78 -39.83 -3.47
CA TRP A 282 -37.23 -38.75 -4.34
C TRP A 282 -36.24 -37.60 -4.31
N MET A 283 -36.18 -36.86 -5.42
CA MET A 283 -35.38 -35.64 -5.55
C MET A 283 -36.16 -34.63 -6.39
N ALA A 284 -36.14 -33.40 -5.91
CA ALA A 284 -36.84 -32.26 -6.47
C ALA A 284 -35.84 -31.10 -6.66
N ILE A 285 -35.73 -30.58 -7.88
CA ILE A 285 -34.83 -29.47 -8.23
C ILE A 285 -35.65 -28.32 -8.77
N GLY A 286 -35.47 -27.13 -8.18
CA GLY A 286 -36.22 -25.94 -8.55
C GLY A 286 -35.52 -24.66 -8.10
N ARG A 287 -36.29 -23.57 -7.99
CA ARG A 287 -35.79 -22.26 -7.57
C ARG A 287 -36.32 -21.91 -6.19
N TRP A 288 -35.55 -21.19 -5.38
CA TRP A 288 -36.04 -20.61 -4.11
C TRP A 288 -36.27 -19.10 -4.18
N PHE A 289 -35.84 -18.45 -5.27
CA PHE A 289 -36.25 -17.11 -5.69
C PHE A 289 -36.21 -16.99 -7.22
N ASN A 290 -36.90 -15.99 -7.75
CA ASN A 290 -36.94 -15.68 -9.18
C ASN A 290 -35.81 -14.73 -9.57
#